data_AF-A0A2L1KI89-F1
#
_entry.id   AF-A0A2L1KI89-F1
#
_cell.length_a   1.000
_cell.length_b   1.000
_cell.length_c   1.000
_cell.angle_alpha   90.00
_cell.angle_beta   90.00
_cell.angle_gamma   90.00
#
_symmetry.space_group_name_H-M   'P 1'
#
loop_
_entity.id
_entity.type
_entity.pdbx_description
1 polymer ?
#
loop_
_entity_poly.entity_id
_entity_poly.type
_entity_poly.pdbx_seq_one_letter_code
_entity_poly.pdbx_strand_id
1 'polypeptide(L)'
;MSIAGLWERWKTPVGDLHSYTMLTVNADDHALMQNFHKPGAEKRMVVILPNGLIHDWLRAPAGQSMDFMQQYPADRLQAEARG
;
A
#
# COMPACT_ATOMS: atom_id res chain seq x y z
N MET A 1 -10.49 5.71 0.96
CA MET A 1 -9.18 5.15 1.35
C MET A 1 -8.35 5.03 0.09
N SER A 2 -7.12 5.54 0.09
CA SER A 2 -6.23 5.56 -1.08
C SER A 2 -5.02 4.69 -0.80
N ILE A 3 -4.61 3.84 -1.74
CA ILE A 3 -3.45 2.96 -1.59
C ILE A 3 -2.33 3.49 -2.47
N ALA A 4 -1.13 3.65 -1.91
CA ALA A 4 0.05 4.01 -2.69
C ALA A 4 0.40 2.86 -3.63
N GLY A 5 0.64 3.19 -4.90
CA GLY A 5 0.90 2.21 -5.93
C GLY A 5 1.73 2.77 -7.06
N LEU A 6 2.40 1.87 -7.76
CA LEU A 6 3.12 2.16 -9.00
C LEU A 6 2.29 1.67 -10.18
N TRP A 7 2.48 2.30 -11.34
CA TRP A 7 1.87 1.87 -12.58
C TRP A 7 2.90 1.91 -13.72
N GLU A 8 2.69 1.06 -14.72
CA GLU A 8 3.54 1.05 -15.91
C GLU A 8 2.74 0.60 -17.14
N ARG A 9 3.16 1.11 -18.30
CA ARG A 9 2.66 0.68 -19.61
C ARG A 9 3.71 -0.16 -20.33
N TRP A 10 3.31 -1.34 -20.75
CA TRP A 10 4.13 -2.30 -21.48
C TRP A 10 3.61 -2.44 -22.90
N LYS A 11 4.51 -2.49 -23.89
CA LYS A 11 4.14 -2.87 -25.25
C LYS A 11 4.18 -4.39 -25.38
N THR A 12 3.08 -4.97 -25.86
CA THR A 12 2.97 -6.41 -26.12
C THR A 12 2.65 -6.65 -27.60
N PRO A 13 2.82 -7.88 -28.13
CA PRO A 13 2.45 -8.20 -29.50
C PRO A 13 0.97 -7.96 -29.83
N VAL A 14 0.09 -7.92 -28.83
CA VAL A 14 -1.37 -7.71 -28.99
C VAL A 14 -1.81 -6.27 -28.71
N GLY A 15 -0.89 -5.38 -28.30
CA GLY A 15 -1.18 -3.98 -27.99
C GLY A 15 -0.54 -3.50 -26.68
N ASP A 16 -0.93 -2.31 -26.24
CA ASP A 16 -0.47 -1.74 -24.97
C ASP A 16 -1.15 -2.43 -23.79
N LEU A 17 -0.36 -2.87 -22.81
CA LEU A 17 -0.81 -3.38 -21.52
C LEU A 17 -0.53 -2.34 -20.45
N HIS A 18 -1.57 -1.94 -19.71
CA HIS A 18 -1.45 -1.12 -18.52
C HIS A 18 -1.49 -2.00 -17.28
N SER A 19 -0.51 -1.84 -16.40
CA SER A 19 -0.38 -2.60 -15.16
C SER A 19 -0.15 -1.67 -13.98
N TYR A 20 -0.49 -2.14 -12.79
CA TYR A 20 -0.22 -1.44 -11.54
C TYR A 20 0.05 -2.43 -10.42
N THR A 21 0.67 -1.95 -9.35
CA THR A 21 0.92 -2.72 -8.13
C THR A 21 0.66 -1.88 -6.89
N MET A 22 0.29 -2.53 -5.80
CA MET A 22 0.13 -1.90 -4.49
C MET A 22 1.44 -1.99 -3.71
N LEU A 23 1.90 -0.87 -3.17
CA LEU A 23 3.07 -0.85 -2.31
C LEU A 23 2.71 -1.38 -0.93
N THR A 24 3.63 -2.14 -0.35
CA THR A 24 3.46 -2.73 0.98
C THR A 24 4.65 -2.42 1.88
N VAL A 25 4.39 -2.37 3.17
CA VAL A 25 5.40 -2.28 4.24
C VAL A 25 5.26 -3.48 5.17
N ASN A 26 6.32 -3.79 5.92
CA ASN A 26 6.26 -4.77 7.00
C ASN A 26 5.24 -4.30 8.05
N ALA A 27 4.53 -5.25 8.66
CA ALA A 27 3.47 -5.01 9.62
C ALA A 27 3.54 -5.99 10.82
N ASP A 28 4.72 -6.54 11.10
CA ASP A 28 4.90 -7.51 12.19
C ASP A 28 4.64 -6.86 13.56
N ASP A 29 4.91 -5.56 13.70
CA ASP A 29 4.69 -4.75 14.90
C ASP A 29 3.41 -3.89 14.84
N HIS A 30 2.62 -3.98 13.76
CA HIS A 30 1.44 -3.15 13.59
C HIS A 30 0.27 -3.68 14.44
N ALA A 31 -0.21 -2.87 15.40
CA ALA A 31 -1.16 -3.28 16.43
C ALA A 31 -2.41 -4.05 15.92
N LEU A 32 -2.95 -3.66 14.75
CA LEU A 32 -4.07 -4.37 14.11
C LEU A 32 -3.62 -5.42 13.09
N MET A 33 -2.67 -5.08 12.22
CA MET A 33 -2.38 -5.85 11.00
C MET A 33 -1.53 -7.09 11.28
N GLN A 34 -0.79 -7.12 12.40
CA GLN A 34 -0.04 -8.28 12.86
C GLN A 34 -0.93 -9.54 13.04
N ASN A 35 -2.23 -9.34 13.27
CA ASN A 35 -3.20 -10.41 13.52
C ASN A 35 -3.73 -11.09 12.23
N PHE A 36 -3.37 -10.58 11.04
CA PHE A 36 -3.82 -11.10 9.75
C PHE A 36 -2.73 -11.93 9.06
N HIS A 37 -3.03 -12.52 7.90
CA HIS A 37 -2.15 -13.46 7.17
C HIS A 37 -1.88 -14.78 7.92
N LYS A 38 -1.31 -15.75 7.21
CA LYS A 38 -0.96 -17.07 7.78
C LYS A 38 -0.01 -16.92 8.98
N PRO A 39 -0.16 -17.75 10.04
CA PRO A 39 0.82 -17.82 11.12
C PRO A 39 2.22 -18.18 10.60
N GLY A 40 3.26 -17.56 11.19
CA GLY A 40 4.66 -17.81 10.83
C GLY A 40 5.14 -17.19 9.51
N ALA A 41 4.26 -16.52 8.76
CA ALA A 41 4.65 -15.72 7.59
C ALA A 41 4.85 -14.25 7.99
N GLU A 42 5.77 -13.56 7.29
CA GLU A 42 5.96 -12.10 7.40
C GLU A 42 4.61 -11.39 7.23
N LYS A 43 4.31 -10.46 8.14
CA LYS A 43 3.12 -9.62 8.04
C LYS A 43 3.43 -8.43 7.15
N ARG A 44 2.54 -8.20 6.19
CA ARG A 44 2.61 -7.06 5.27
C ARG A 44 1.30 -6.30 5.32
N MET A 45 1.36 -4.98 5.19
CA MET A 45 0.17 -4.16 4.95
C MET A 45 0.39 -3.28 3.72
N VAL A 46 -0.70 -2.95 3.03
CA VAL A 46 -0.67 -1.93 1.98
C VAL A 46 -0.38 -0.56 2.59
N VAL A 47 0.33 0.27 1.85
CA VAL A 47 0.56 1.66 2.24
C VAL A 47 -0.71 2.47 1.96
N ILE A 48 -1.41 2.87 3.02
CA ILE A 48 -2.61 3.70 2.93
C ILE A 48 -2.19 5.16 3.01
N LEU A 49 -2.58 5.97 2.03
CA LEU A 49 -2.31 7.39 1.98
C LEU A 49 -3.40 8.16 2.75
N PRO A 50 -3.04 9.02 3.73
CA PRO A 50 -3.94 10.02 4.26
C PRO A 50 -4.49 10.91 3.13
N ASN A 51 -5.75 11.35 3.24
CA ASN A 51 -6.40 12.14 2.18
C ASN A 51 -5.60 13.41 1.79
N GLY A 52 -4.91 14.04 2.75
CA GLY A 52 -4.10 15.23 2.51
C GLY A 52 -2.82 14.99 1.71
N LEU A 53 -2.37 13.73 1.55
CA LEU A 53 -1.07 13.39 0.94
C LEU A 53 -1.19 12.79 -0.47
N ILE A 54 -2.40 12.62 -1.00
CA ILE A 54 -2.62 11.99 -2.32
C ILE A 54 -1.91 12.79 -3.42
N HIS A 55 -2.02 14.12 -3.38
CA HIS A 55 -1.41 14.98 -4.38
C HIS A 55 0.11 15.06 -4.30
N ASP A 56 0.66 14.94 -3.09
CA ASP A 56 2.10 14.93 -2.85
C ASP A 56 2.68 13.59 -3.32
N TRP A 57 2.00 12.48 -3.03
CA TRP A 57 2.36 11.15 -3.54
C TRP A 57 2.47 11.12 -5.08
N LEU A 58 1.46 11.66 -5.77
CA LEU A 58 1.42 11.66 -7.23
C LEU A 58 2.48 12.56 -7.88
N ARG A 59 3.08 13.48 -7.12
CA ARG A 59 4.10 14.43 -7.62
C ARG A 59 5.50 14.14 -7.07
N ALA A 60 5.63 13.26 -6.09
CA ALA A 60 6.89 12.97 -5.44
C ALA A 60 7.90 12.38 -6.44
N PRO A 61 9.14 12.89 -6.49
CA PRO A 61 10.21 12.21 -7.20
C PRO A 61 10.54 10.89 -6.49
N ALA A 62 11.05 9.91 -7.23
CA ALA A 62 11.32 8.56 -6.72
C ALA A 62 12.14 8.54 -5.42
N GLY A 63 13.13 9.45 -5.28
CA GLY A 63 13.95 9.56 -4.08
C GLY A 63 13.21 10.03 -2.82
N GLN A 64 12.07 10.73 -2.97
CA GLN A 64 11.22 11.20 -1.87
C GLN A 64 10.00 10.29 -1.65
N SER A 65 9.68 9.40 -2.59
CA SER A 65 8.55 8.48 -2.48
C SER A 65 8.65 7.53 -1.27
N MET A 66 9.85 7.29 -0.75
CA MET A 66 10.07 6.46 0.43
C MET A 66 9.48 7.05 1.71
N ASP A 67 9.32 8.38 1.80
CA ASP A 67 8.75 9.05 2.97
C ASP A 67 7.27 8.67 3.19
N PHE A 68 6.59 8.21 2.14
CA PHE A 68 5.21 7.73 2.20
C PHE A 68 5.11 6.26 2.65
N MET A 69 6.22 5.52 2.72
CA MET A 69 6.24 4.09 3.06
C MET A 69 6.13 3.87 4.57
N GLN A 70 4.99 4.27 5.13
CA GLN A 70 4.71 4.19 6.56
C GLN A 70 3.50 3.29 6.83
N GLN A 71 3.47 2.67 8.01
CA GLN A 71 2.29 1.98 8.50
C GLN A 71 1.18 2.99 8.78
N TYR A 72 -0.02 2.70 8.32
CA TYR A 72 -1.18 3.55 8.59
C TYR A 72 -1.68 3.33 10.02
N PRO A 73 -1.98 4.37 10.81
CA PRO A 73 -2.30 4.20 12.23
C PRO A 73 -3.44 3.21 12.51
N ALA A 74 -3.18 2.26 13.41
CA ALA A 74 -4.14 1.19 13.74
C ALA A 74 -5.45 1.71 14.33
N ASP A 75 -5.41 2.80 15.10
CA ASP A 75 -6.58 3.47 15.70
C ASP A 75 -7.50 4.14 14.65
N ARG A 76 -7.02 4.28 13.41
CA ARG A 76 -7.79 4.79 12.27
C ARG A 76 -8.28 3.69 11.34
N LEU A 77 -8.13 2.42 11.75
CA LEU A 77 -8.61 1.25 11.03
C LEU A 77 -9.60 0.48 11.90
N GLN A 78 -10.67 0.01 11.28
CA GLN A 78 -11.61 -0.90 11.89
C GLN A 78 -11.68 -2.18 11.05
N ALA A 79 -11.60 -3.33 11.71
CA ALA A 79 -11.77 -4.63 11.09
C ALA A 79 -13.08 -5.24 11.57
N GLU A 80 -13.88 -5.72 10.63
CA GLU A 80 -15.15 -6.40 10.90
C GLU A 80 -15.10 -7.80 10.28
N ALA A 81 -15.40 -8.82 11.08
CA ALA A 81 -15.62 -10.15 10.53
C ALA A 81 -16.93 -10.13 9.74
N ARG A 82 -16.93 -10.67 8.53
CA ARG A 82 -18.19 -10.98 7.86
C ARG A 82 -18.88 -12.11 8.63
N GLY A 83 -19.97 -11.78 9.30
CA GLY A 83 -20.92 -12.74 9.87
C GLY A 83 -21.74 -13.45 8.79
#